data_AF-A0A972QWK0-F1
#
_entry.id   AF-A0A972QWK0-F1
#
_cell.length_a   1.000
_cell.length_b   1.000
_cell.length_c   1.000
_cell.angle_alpha   90.00
_cell.angle_beta   90.00
_cell.angle_gamma   90.00
#
_symmetry.space_group_name_H-M   'P 1'
#
loop_
_entity.id
_entity.type
_entity.pdbx_description
1 polymer ?
#
loop_
_entity_poly.entity_id
_entity_poly.type
_entity_poly.pdbx_seq_one_letter_code
_entity_poly.pdbx_strand_id
1 'polypeptide(L)'
;FKSKISEYIPERVTKITGVEVAELEKAARLYGEADKAMIIYCMGITQHTCGTDNVKSCANLAMLTGNIGKLSSGVNPLRGQNNVQGACDLGALPNVITGYQQVADEKVRQKFEKAWGVQLSAEPGIVLTEMFHAMGEGHLKAVYLMGENPVLSDPDANHIKEALGKVEFLVVQDIFLTETAQYADVVLPAASFAEKEGTFSNTERRVQRVRKVLEPVGESKADWEITCAIAKKMEAKGYDFADAQKVFEEIAKVTPSYGGLSYERLDNEGGLQWPCPDAEHPGTKFLHKGNIVRGKGRFAPLTYRPSDELPDAEYPLILTTGRSPYHYHTGTMTRKAEGLNILGPEERVWVNPEDAQSLGIIDGEMVTMTSRRGTVEARARVTDKSQRGVVFMTFHYAEASANVLTNPALDPVCKTPEFKVCAVKVEKQSEPVAQEAEAAIEEPVAATESPAEPEIAAV
;
A
#
# COMPACT_ATOMS: atom_id res chain seq x y z
N PHE A 1 -20.39 3.25 25.76
CA PHE A 1 -20.75 3.60 24.37
C PHE A 1 -21.88 4.63 24.30
N LYS A 2 -23.11 4.32 24.73
CA LYS A 2 -24.25 5.28 24.73
C LYS A 2 -23.92 6.66 25.31
N SER A 3 -23.30 6.71 26.49
CA SER A 3 -22.86 7.96 27.13
C SER A 3 -21.93 8.79 26.23
N LYS A 4 -20.99 8.13 25.53
CA LYS A 4 -20.03 8.81 24.65
C LYS A 4 -20.71 9.38 23.41
N ILE A 5 -21.60 8.63 22.78
CA ILE A 5 -22.36 9.12 21.61
C ILE A 5 -23.25 10.31 21.97
N SER A 6 -23.80 10.33 23.19
CA SER A 6 -24.65 11.45 23.64
C SER A 6 -23.90 12.80 23.70
N GLU A 7 -22.56 12.78 23.70
CA GLU A 7 -21.73 13.98 23.61
C GLU A 7 -21.64 14.57 22.19
N TYR A 8 -22.03 13.81 21.17
CA TYR A 8 -21.97 14.16 19.74
C TYR A 8 -23.37 14.44 19.19
N ILE A 9 -24.04 15.45 19.76
CA ILE A 9 -25.30 15.97 19.20
C ILE A 9 -25.06 16.52 17.78
N PRO A 10 -26.05 16.49 16.87
CA PRO A 10 -25.88 16.89 15.48
C PRO A 10 -25.22 18.26 15.30
N GLU A 11 -25.59 19.26 16.11
CA GLU A 11 -25.04 20.62 16.03
C GLU A 11 -23.54 20.67 16.33
N ARG A 12 -23.07 19.80 17.24
CA ARG A 12 -21.64 19.66 17.53
C ARG A 12 -20.93 19.00 16.36
N VAL A 13 -21.53 17.96 15.77
CA VAL A 13 -20.94 17.24 14.64
C VAL A 13 -20.81 18.15 13.43
N THR A 14 -21.85 18.93 13.10
CA THR A 14 -21.84 19.91 12.00
C THR A 14 -20.70 20.92 12.14
N LYS A 15 -20.40 21.40 13.35
CA LYS A 15 -19.26 22.31 13.58
C LYS A 15 -17.90 21.66 13.31
N ILE A 16 -17.80 20.34 13.46
CA ILE A 16 -16.55 19.59 13.24
C ILE A 16 -16.41 19.21 11.76
N THR A 17 -17.49 18.75 11.13
CA THR A 17 -17.45 18.14 9.79
C THR A 17 -17.82 19.09 8.66
N GLY A 18 -18.49 20.19 8.96
CA GLY A 18 -19.12 21.06 7.95
C GLY A 18 -20.35 20.45 7.27
N VAL A 19 -20.83 19.28 7.71
CA VAL A 19 -22.02 18.63 7.16
C VAL A 19 -23.27 19.14 7.87
N GLU A 20 -24.22 19.67 7.10
CA GLU A 20 -25.50 20.16 7.61
C GLU A 20 -26.26 19.11 8.42
N VAL A 21 -26.90 19.53 9.52
CA VAL A 21 -27.65 18.65 10.43
C VAL A 21 -28.68 17.81 9.67
N ALA A 22 -29.41 18.41 8.73
CA ALA A 22 -30.43 17.73 7.94
C ALA A 22 -29.87 16.59 7.10
N GLU A 23 -28.71 16.77 6.46
CA GLU A 23 -28.09 15.70 5.65
C GLU A 23 -27.46 14.62 6.54
N LEU A 24 -26.91 14.98 7.71
CA LEU A 24 -26.42 14.02 8.70
C LEU A 24 -27.54 13.10 9.20
N GLU A 25 -28.69 13.67 9.61
CA GLU A 25 -29.83 12.89 10.10
C GLU A 25 -30.44 12.02 9.00
N LYS A 26 -30.55 12.55 7.78
CA LYS A 26 -31.04 11.81 6.62
C LYS A 26 -30.15 10.61 6.30
N ALA A 27 -28.82 10.79 6.29
CA ALA A 27 -27.88 9.68 6.09
C ALA A 27 -27.99 8.63 7.21
N ALA A 28 -28.12 9.07 8.46
CA ALA A 28 -28.27 8.18 9.61
C ALA A 28 -29.55 7.33 9.54
N ARG A 29 -30.69 7.94 9.15
CA ARG A 29 -31.96 7.22 8.95
C ARG A 29 -31.87 6.26 7.78
N LEU A 30 -31.33 6.69 6.64
CA LEU A 30 -31.17 5.83 5.47
C LEU A 30 -30.36 4.57 5.78
N TYR A 31 -29.25 4.70 6.51
CA TYR A 31 -28.45 3.55 6.93
C TYR A 31 -29.13 2.72 8.04
N GLY A 32 -29.73 3.39 9.03
CA GLY A 32 -30.30 2.75 10.22
C GLY A 32 -31.62 2.02 9.98
N GLU A 33 -32.40 2.43 8.97
CA GLU A 33 -33.70 1.84 8.62
C GLU A 33 -33.59 0.76 7.52
N ALA A 34 -32.42 0.63 6.87
CA ALA A 34 -32.22 -0.37 5.83
C ALA A 34 -32.19 -1.79 6.41
N ASP A 35 -32.96 -2.73 5.81
CA ASP A 35 -32.90 -4.16 6.18
C ASP A 35 -31.49 -4.74 5.97
N LYS A 36 -30.81 -4.31 4.90
CA LYS A 36 -29.45 -4.72 4.58
C LYS A 36 -28.64 -3.51 4.16
N ALA A 37 -27.61 -3.20 4.93
CA ALA A 37 -26.65 -2.16 4.60
C ALA A 37 -25.21 -2.69 4.71
N MET A 38 -24.36 -2.20 3.80
CA MET A 38 -22.93 -2.50 3.78
C MET A 38 -22.17 -1.20 3.97
N ILE A 39 -21.17 -1.23 4.84
CA ILE A 39 -20.14 -0.20 4.88
C ILE A 39 -18.99 -0.71 4.02
N ILE A 40 -18.61 0.06 3.01
CA ILE A 40 -17.45 -0.20 2.17
C ILE A 40 -16.48 0.95 2.39
N TYR A 41 -15.26 0.65 2.83
CA TYR A 41 -14.28 1.68 3.14
C TYR A 41 -12.88 1.31 2.68
N CYS A 42 -12.03 2.33 2.51
CA CYS A 42 -10.65 2.20 2.06
C CYS A 42 -9.74 3.15 2.87
N MET A 43 -8.75 3.72 2.19
CA MET A 43 -7.71 4.56 2.78
C MET A 43 -8.19 5.91 3.32
N GLY A 44 -9.35 6.41 2.89
CA GLY A 44 -9.98 7.61 3.50
C GLY A 44 -10.52 7.38 4.91
N ILE A 45 -10.45 6.15 5.42
CA ILE A 45 -10.74 5.79 6.82
C ILE A 45 -9.44 5.40 7.54
N THR A 46 -8.55 4.65 6.89
CA THR A 46 -7.39 4.03 7.55
C THR A 46 -6.12 4.87 7.55
N GLN A 47 -5.88 5.74 6.55
CA GLN A 47 -4.64 6.53 6.44
C GLN A 47 -4.76 7.89 7.14
N HIS A 48 -5.06 7.81 8.45
CA HIS A 48 -5.16 8.93 9.39
C HIS A 48 -4.55 8.49 10.72
N THR A 49 -4.09 9.44 11.54
CA THR A 49 -3.62 9.16 12.91
C THR A 49 -4.70 8.59 13.84
N CYS A 50 -5.96 8.62 13.42
CA CYS A 50 -7.11 8.00 14.08
C CYS A 50 -7.72 6.83 13.30
N GLY A 51 -7.00 6.27 12.32
CA GLY A 51 -7.52 5.26 11.39
C GLY A 51 -8.08 4.02 12.07
N THR A 52 -7.42 3.52 13.12
CA THR A 52 -7.92 2.39 13.91
C THR A 52 -9.26 2.70 14.57
N ASP A 53 -9.43 3.92 15.06
CA ASP A 53 -10.68 4.35 15.70
C ASP A 53 -11.77 4.58 14.65
N ASN A 54 -11.46 5.13 13.48
CA ASN A 54 -12.41 5.26 12.38
C ASN A 54 -13.00 3.90 11.97
N VAL A 55 -12.16 2.86 11.84
CA VAL A 55 -12.62 1.49 11.55
C VAL A 55 -13.52 0.94 12.66
N LYS A 56 -13.15 1.14 13.94
CA LYS A 56 -14.00 0.75 15.08
C LYS A 56 -15.34 1.48 15.04
N SER A 57 -15.38 2.74 14.57
CA SER A 57 -16.62 3.51 14.40
C SER A 57 -17.54 2.88 13.34
N CYS A 58 -16.99 2.47 12.19
CA CYS A 58 -17.74 1.71 11.19
C CYS A 58 -18.29 0.39 11.77
N ALA A 59 -17.49 -0.34 12.54
CA ALA A 59 -17.94 -1.56 13.21
C ALA A 59 -19.04 -1.29 14.26
N ASN A 60 -18.93 -0.21 15.02
CA ASN A 60 -19.98 0.23 15.94
C ASN A 60 -21.31 0.48 15.21
N LEU A 61 -21.29 1.19 14.07
CA LEU A 61 -22.50 1.47 13.28
C LEU A 61 -23.15 0.18 12.76
N ALA A 62 -22.35 -0.72 12.19
CA ALA A 62 -22.85 -2.01 11.70
C ALA A 62 -23.41 -2.89 12.82
N MET A 63 -22.77 -2.91 14.01
CA MET A 63 -23.30 -3.62 15.18
C MET A 63 -24.60 -2.99 15.69
N LEU A 64 -24.69 -1.66 15.74
CA LEU A 64 -25.85 -0.94 16.24
C LEU A 64 -27.10 -1.19 15.39
N THR A 65 -26.91 -1.34 14.08
CA THR A 65 -27.98 -1.54 13.09
C THR A 65 -28.25 -3.01 12.77
N GLY A 66 -27.54 -3.95 13.40
CA GLY A 66 -27.71 -5.38 13.13
C GLY A 66 -27.17 -5.84 11.76
N ASN A 67 -26.36 -5.02 11.10
CA ASN A 67 -25.78 -5.28 9.79
C ASN A 67 -24.47 -6.12 9.86
N ILE A 68 -24.38 -7.11 10.76
CA ILE A 68 -23.23 -8.03 10.89
C ILE A 68 -23.74 -9.48 10.90
N GLY A 69 -22.97 -10.41 10.33
CA GLY A 69 -23.35 -11.82 10.32
C GLY A 69 -24.50 -12.14 9.36
N LYS A 70 -24.74 -11.25 8.40
CA LYS A 70 -25.84 -11.30 7.43
C LYS A 70 -25.27 -11.17 6.02
N LEU A 71 -25.83 -11.94 5.09
CA LEU A 71 -25.48 -11.85 3.67
C LEU A 71 -25.89 -10.48 3.11
N SER A 72 -25.02 -9.89 2.27
CA SER A 72 -25.21 -8.55 1.69
C SER A 72 -25.26 -7.44 2.76
N SER A 73 -24.50 -7.63 3.84
CA SER A 73 -24.31 -6.66 4.92
C SER A 73 -22.86 -6.71 5.39
N GLY A 74 -22.51 -5.90 6.39
CA GLY A 74 -21.21 -5.98 7.05
C GLY A 74 -20.33 -4.75 6.85
N VAL A 75 -19.12 -4.87 7.36
CA VAL A 75 -18.06 -3.87 7.24
C VAL A 75 -16.97 -4.45 6.35
N ASN A 76 -16.79 -3.83 5.19
CA ASN A 76 -16.01 -4.38 4.09
C ASN A 76 -14.85 -3.43 3.77
N PRO A 77 -13.66 -3.66 4.34
CA PRO A 77 -12.45 -2.97 3.87
C PRO A 77 -12.15 -3.44 2.45
N LEU A 78 -12.15 -2.53 1.48
CA LEU A 78 -11.58 -2.83 0.16
C LEU A 78 -10.07 -2.81 0.30
N ARG A 79 -9.48 -4.00 0.27
CA ARG A 79 -8.04 -4.16 0.26
C ARG A 79 -7.50 -3.76 -1.12
N GLY A 80 -6.37 -3.05 -1.13
CA GLY A 80 -5.80 -2.49 -2.36
C GLY A 80 -5.09 -3.53 -3.22
N GLN A 81 -4.01 -4.11 -2.71
CA GLN A 81 -3.18 -5.05 -3.48
C GLN A 81 -3.83 -6.43 -3.63
N ASN A 82 -3.58 -7.05 -4.78
CA ASN A 82 -4.12 -8.35 -5.20
C ASN A 82 -3.99 -9.45 -4.14
N ASN A 83 -2.92 -9.43 -3.35
CA ASN A 83 -2.64 -10.46 -2.34
C ASN A 83 -2.31 -9.91 -0.94
N VAL A 84 -2.63 -8.64 -0.63
CA VAL A 84 -2.40 -8.14 0.74
C VAL A 84 -3.21 -8.91 1.78
N GLN A 85 -4.37 -9.46 1.39
CA GLN A 85 -5.11 -10.39 2.25
C GLN A 85 -4.27 -11.65 2.50
N GLY A 86 -3.76 -12.30 1.44
CA GLY A 86 -2.97 -13.52 1.56
C GLY A 86 -1.63 -13.33 2.28
N ALA A 87 -0.94 -12.23 2.05
CA ALA A 87 0.29 -11.89 2.77
C ALA A 87 0.03 -11.80 4.29
N CYS A 88 -1.02 -11.08 4.71
CA CYS A 88 -1.44 -11.05 6.10
C CYS A 88 -1.88 -12.43 6.61
N ASP A 89 -2.60 -13.20 5.81
CA ASP A 89 -3.06 -14.55 6.16
C ASP A 89 -1.87 -15.46 6.45
N LEU A 90 -0.77 -15.34 5.71
CA LEU A 90 0.44 -16.15 5.85
C LEU A 90 1.45 -15.60 6.86
N GLY A 91 1.10 -14.55 7.61
CA GLY A 91 1.94 -14.02 8.68
C GLY A 91 3.05 -13.09 8.20
N ALA A 92 2.90 -12.41 7.06
CA ALA A 92 3.74 -11.27 6.69
C ALA A 92 3.39 -10.03 7.56
N LEU A 93 3.40 -10.23 8.88
CA LEU A 93 3.06 -9.30 9.95
C LEU A 93 3.94 -9.64 11.16
N PRO A 94 4.50 -8.65 11.86
CA PRO A 94 5.53 -8.91 12.87
C PRO A 94 5.03 -9.63 14.14
N ASN A 95 3.71 -9.68 14.37
CA ASN A 95 3.11 -10.15 15.62
C ASN A 95 2.35 -11.48 15.50
N VAL A 96 2.25 -12.07 14.31
CA VAL A 96 1.50 -13.30 14.07
C VAL A 96 2.26 -14.25 13.16
N ILE A 97 2.04 -15.54 13.37
CA ILE A 97 2.33 -16.61 12.41
C ILE A 97 1.08 -16.79 11.52
N THR A 98 1.19 -17.54 10.41
CA THR A 98 0.09 -17.83 9.48
C THR A 98 -1.23 -18.17 10.19
N GLY A 99 -2.36 -17.69 9.66
CA GLY A 99 -3.70 -17.83 10.23
C GLY A 99 -4.01 -16.84 11.35
N TYR A 100 -3.30 -15.70 11.43
CA TYR A 100 -3.42 -14.69 12.49
C TYR A 100 -3.16 -15.21 13.90
N GLN A 101 -2.31 -16.25 14.02
CA GLN A 101 -2.00 -16.89 15.29
C GLN A 101 -0.89 -16.09 15.99
N GLN A 102 -1.17 -15.53 17.16
CA GLN A 102 -0.25 -14.59 17.85
C GLN A 102 1.08 -15.27 18.19
N VAL A 103 2.18 -14.60 17.83
CA VAL A 103 3.54 -15.10 18.14
C VAL A 103 3.77 -15.21 19.65
N ALA A 104 3.13 -14.36 20.44
CA ALA A 104 3.20 -14.35 21.90
C ALA A 104 2.46 -15.55 22.56
N ASP A 105 1.60 -16.28 21.85
CA ASP A 105 0.93 -17.47 22.40
C ASP A 105 1.87 -18.69 22.38
N GLU A 106 2.19 -19.19 23.57
CA GLU A 106 3.08 -20.34 23.75
C GLU A 106 2.57 -21.60 23.04
N LYS A 107 1.27 -21.87 23.06
CA LYS A 107 0.71 -23.07 22.40
C LYS A 107 0.84 -22.98 20.89
N VAL A 108 0.68 -21.76 20.36
CA VAL A 108 0.92 -21.50 18.94
C VAL A 108 2.39 -21.76 18.63
N ARG A 109 3.33 -21.18 19.37
CA ARG A 109 4.76 -21.42 19.14
C ARG A 109 5.12 -22.89 19.18
N GLN A 110 4.76 -23.61 20.25
CA GLN A 110 5.05 -25.05 20.38
C GLN A 110 4.54 -25.87 19.18
N LYS A 111 3.37 -25.52 18.64
CA LYS A 111 2.82 -26.16 17.44
C LYS A 111 3.72 -25.97 16.21
N PHE A 112 4.18 -24.74 15.98
CA PHE A 112 5.02 -24.40 14.83
C PHE A 112 6.49 -24.83 15.02
N GLU A 113 7.04 -24.72 16.23
CA GLU A 113 8.36 -25.24 16.58
C GLU A 113 8.45 -26.75 16.34
N LYS A 114 7.38 -27.48 16.66
CA LYS A 114 7.27 -28.91 16.33
C LYS A 114 7.19 -29.16 14.82
N ALA A 115 6.45 -28.33 14.09
CA ALA A 115 6.28 -28.48 12.64
C ALA A 115 7.57 -28.17 11.86
N TRP A 116 8.32 -27.16 12.29
CA TRP A 116 9.50 -26.65 11.57
C TRP A 116 10.84 -27.09 12.18
N GLY A 117 10.84 -27.66 13.39
CA GLY A 117 12.05 -28.15 14.05
C GLY A 117 13.01 -27.05 14.49
N VAL A 118 12.49 -25.85 14.75
CA VAL A 118 13.25 -24.67 15.20
C VAL A 118 12.57 -24.03 16.40
N GLN A 119 13.31 -23.27 17.20
CA GLN A 119 12.74 -22.43 18.25
C GLN A 119 12.26 -21.10 17.68
N LEU A 120 11.13 -20.60 18.16
CA LEU A 120 10.55 -19.34 17.72
C LEU A 120 10.60 -18.29 18.83
N SER A 121 10.88 -17.05 18.45
CA SER A 121 10.78 -15.90 19.36
C SER A 121 9.34 -15.75 19.86
N ALA A 122 9.17 -15.33 21.12
CA ALA A 122 7.88 -14.91 21.68
C ALA A 122 7.58 -13.43 21.43
N GLU A 123 8.62 -12.65 21.08
CA GLU A 123 8.53 -11.20 20.92
C GLU A 123 8.05 -10.85 19.50
N PRO A 124 7.04 -9.96 19.37
CA PRO A 124 6.72 -9.36 18.09
C PRO A 124 7.92 -8.65 17.46
N GLY A 125 8.04 -8.74 16.14
CA GLY A 125 8.98 -7.93 15.38
C GLY A 125 8.59 -6.45 15.33
N ILE A 126 9.39 -5.66 14.63
CA ILE A 126 9.11 -4.25 14.34
C ILE A 126 8.30 -4.11 13.04
N VAL A 127 7.46 -3.08 12.96
CA VAL A 127 6.69 -2.76 11.74
C VAL A 127 7.54 -1.97 10.74
N LEU A 128 7.19 -2.03 9.45
CA LEU A 128 7.93 -1.37 8.37
C LEU A 128 8.22 0.12 8.65
N THR A 129 7.24 0.88 9.13
CA THR A 129 7.40 2.30 9.44
C THR A 129 8.45 2.57 10.52
N GLU A 130 8.63 1.64 11.47
CA GLU A 130 9.65 1.73 12.53
C GLU A 130 11.02 1.22 12.05
N MET A 131 11.05 0.37 11.01
CA MET A 131 12.31 -0.15 10.45
C MET A 131 13.20 0.97 9.92
N PHE A 132 12.65 2.00 9.25
CA PHE A 132 13.44 3.11 8.72
C PHE A 132 14.08 3.97 9.80
N HIS A 133 13.36 4.21 10.90
CA HIS A 133 13.94 4.84 12.10
C HIS A 133 15.07 3.98 12.67
N ALA A 134 14.84 2.68 12.83
CA ALA A 134 15.85 1.74 13.34
C ALA A 134 17.09 1.65 12.43
N MET A 135 16.95 1.75 11.11
CA MET A 135 18.07 1.86 10.17
C MET A 135 18.86 3.15 10.41
N GLY A 136 18.16 4.29 10.51
CA GLY A 136 18.76 5.60 10.75
C GLY A 136 19.53 5.71 12.07
N GLU A 137 19.08 5.00 13.11
CA GLU A 137 19.69 4.91 14.44
C GLU A 137 20.77 3.82 14.54
N GLY A 138 20.97 3.00 13.51
CA GLY A 138 21.94 1.90 13.50
C GLY A 138 21.52 0.67 14.33
N HIS A 139 20.24 0.58 14.70
CA HIS A 139 19.64 -0.57 15.39
C HIS A 139 19.23 -1.70 14.42
N LEU A 140 18.99 -1.38 13.14
CA LEU A 140 18.71 -2.34 12.08
C LEU A 140 19.82 -2.29 11.01
N LYS A 141 20.61 -3.36 10.91
CA LYS A 141 21.82 -3.41 10.08
C LYS A 141 21.63 -4.09 8.74
N ALA A 142 20.71 -5.06 8.65
CA ALA A 142 20.49 -5.84 7.45
C ALA A 142 18.99 -5.91 7.13
N VAL A 143 18.65 -5.72 5.86
CA VAL A 143 17.27 -5.74 5.37
C VAL A 143 17.18 -6.61 4.12
N TYR A 144 16.23 -7.54 4.10
CA TYR A 144 15.83 -8.25 2.90
C TYR A 144 14.43 -7.80 2.51
N LEU A 145 14.35 -6.94 1.50
CA LEU A 145 13.13 -6.30 1.02
C LEU A 145 12.65 -6.99 -0.24
N MET A 146 11.41 -7.49 -0.24
CA MET A 146 10.85 -8.30 -1.32
C MET A 146 9.59 -7.65 -1.89
N GLY A 147 9.63 -7.24 -3.15
CA GLY A 147 8.47 -6.75 -3.90
C GLY A 147 7.85 -5.45 -3.39
N GLU A 148 8.65 -4.58 -2.78
CA GLU A 148 8.22 -3.27 -2.27
C GLU A 148 9.12 -2.13 -2.79
N ASN A 149 8.59 -0.90 -2.75
CA ASN A 149 9.31 0.29 -3.19
C ASN A 149 9.08 1.49 -2.26
N PRO A 150 9.52 1.39 -0.99
CA PRO A 150 9.28 2.41 0.04
C PRO A 150 9.78 3.81 -0.34
N VAL A 151 10.84 3.93 -1.15
CA VAL A 151 11.31 5.24 -1.65
C VAL A 151 10.19 6.05 -2.34
N LEU A 152 9.24 5.37 -2.98
CA LEU A 152 8.07 6.02 -3.59
C LEU A 152 6.77 5.78 -2.84
N SER A 153 6.60 4.68 -2.12
CA SER A 153 5.31 4.32 -1.50
C SER A 153 5.13 4.78 -0.06
N ASP A 154 6.21 4.95 0.70
CA ASP A 154 6.16 5.34 2.11
C ASP A 154 6.22 6.85 2.31
N PRO A 155 5.67 7.38 3.42
CA PRO A 155 5.64 8.81 3.65
C PRO A 155 7.05 9.34 3.94
N ASP A 156 7.25 10.64 3.73
CA ASP A 156 8.53 11.29 3.96
C ASP A 156 9.66 10.56 3.21
N ALA A 157 9.52 10.52 1.89
CA ALA A 157 10.46 9.82 1.02
C ALA A 157 11.92 10.27 1.21
N ASN A 158 12.15 11.49 1.71
CA ASN A 158 13.49 11.98 2.03
C ASN A 158 14.09 11.23 3.23
N HIS A 159 13.31 11.05 4.31
CA HIS A 159 13.71 10.22 5.45
C HIS A 159 14.00 8.77 5.02
N ILE A 160 13.15 8.19 4.16
CA ILE A 160 13.35 6.82 3.66
C ILE A 160 14.68 6.69 2.91
N LYS A 161 14.99 7.63 2.00
CA LYS A 161 16.26 7.64 1.25
C LYS A 161 17.47 7.77 2.18
N GLU A 162 17.37 8.61 3.21
CA GLU A 162 18.43 8.76 4.22
C GLU A 162 18.64 7.46 5.01
N ALA A 163 17.56 6.81 5.44
CA ALA A 163 17.61 5.56 6.19
C ALA A 163 18.22 4.42 5.36
N LEU A 164 17.80 4.28 4.10
CA LEU A 164 18.37 3.30 3.17
C LEU A 164 19.85 3.57 2.86
N GLY A 165 20.28 4.84 2.87
CA GLY A 165 21.70 5.18 2.71
C GLY A 165 22.59 4.84 3.92
N LYS A 166 21.99 4.46 5.06
CA LYS A 166 22.71 4.16 6.32
C LYS A 166 22.71 2.68 6.70
N VAL A 167 21.82 1.86 6.14
CA VAL A 167 21.76 0.43 6.44
C VAL A 167 23.05 -0.27 5.98
N GLU A 168 23.58 -1.20 6.77
CA GLU A 168 24.88 -1.85 6.47
C GLU A 168 24.78 -2.87 5.34
N PHE A 169 23.60 -3.48 5.16
CA PHE A 169 23.37 -4.45 4.10
C PHE A 169 21.90 -4.47 3.65
N LEU A 170 21.65 -4.19 2.37
CA LEU A 170 20.33 -4.18 1.76
C LEU A 170 20.26 -5.16 0.58
N VAL A 171 19.39 -6.16 0.71
CA VAL A 171 19.00 -7.05 -0.38
C VAL A 171 17.62 -6.63 -0.87
N VAL A 172 17.48 -6.36 -2.17
CA VAL A 172 16.18 -6.10 -2.80
C VAL A 172 15.86 -7.20 -3.80
N GLN A 173 14.73 -7.87 -3.61
CA GLN A 173 14.17 -8.81 -4.57
C GLN A 173 12.96 -8.19 -5.25
N ASP A 174 13.08 -7.95 -6.55
CA ASP A 174 12.04 -7.29 -7.34
C ASP A 174 12.09 -7.78 -8.80
N ILE A 175 11.02 -7.51 -9.54
CA ILE A 175 10.90 -7.81 -10.97
C ILE A 175 11.53 -6.71 -11.84
N PHE A 176 11.73 -5.50 -11.29
CA PHE A 176 12.40 -4.39 -11.96
C PHE A 176 13.39 -3.70 -11.03
N LEU A 177 14.37 -2.99 -11.59
CA LEU A 177 15.22 -2.09 -10.82
C LEU A 177 14.42 -0.84 -10.40
N THR A 178 13.85 -0.87 -9.20
CA THR A 178 13.07 0.21 -8.59
C THR A 178 13.94 1.30 -8.00
N GLU A 179 13.34 2.42 -7.61
CA GLU A 179 14.01 3.51 -6.89
C GLU A 179 14.60 3.01 -5.57
N THR A 180 13.93 2.08 -4.89
CA THR A 180 14.48 1.42 -3.68
C THR A 180 15.64 0.48 -4.04
N ALA A 181 15.52 -0.29 -5.12
CA ALA A 181 16.57 -1.24 -5.54
C ALA A 181 17.89 -0.55 -5.91
N GLN A 182 17.87 0.73 -6.27
CA GLN A 182 19.08 1.52 -6.52
C GLN A 182 19.95 1.74 -5.28
N TYR A 183 19.40 1.57 -4.08
CA TYR A 183 20.14 1.63 -2.82
C TYR A 183 20.69 0.26 -2.39
N ALA A 184 20.30 -0.82 -3.07
CA ALA A 184 20.62 -2.18 -2.64
C ALA A 184 22.08 -2.56 -2.90
N ASP A 185 22.67 -3.29 -1.97
CA ASP A 185 23.97 -3.97 -2.17
C ASP A 185 23.81 -5.17 -3.11
N VAL A 186 22.65 -5.84 -3.03
CA VAL A 186 22.31 -7.00 -3.85
C VAL A 186 20.90 -6.87 -4.38
N VAL A 187 20.75 -7.00 -5.69
CA VAL A 187 19.44 -7.12 -6.35
C VAL A 187 19.24 -8.55 -6.84
N LEU A 188 18.14 -9.19 -6.40
CA LEU A 188 17.78 -10.55 -6.80
C LEU A 188 16.56 -10.51 -7.76
N PRO A 189 16.72 -10.94 -9.03
CA PRO A 189 15.64 -10.83 -10.01
C PRO A 189 14.51 -11.83 -9.74
N ALA A 190 13.32 -11.32 -9.42
CA ALA A 190 12.13 -12.13 -9.23
C ALA A 190 11.36 -12.34 -10.55
N ALA A 191 10.62 -13.45 -10.64
CA ALA A 191 9.72 -13.74 -11.75
C ALA A 191 8.38 -13.00 -11.61
N SER A 192 7.83 -12.55 -12.73
CA SER A 192 6.52 -11.88 -12.77
C SER A 192 5.35 -12.85 -12.48
N PHE A 193 4.14 -12.33 -12.29
CA PHE A 193 2.96 -13.18 -12.00
C PHE A 193 2.64 -14.19 -13.12
N ALA A 194 3.03 -13.90 -14.36
CA ALA A 194 2.79 -14.76 -15.51
C ALA A 194 3.87 -15.86 -15.65
N GLU A 195 5.01 -15.68 -15.00
CA GLU A 195 6.18 -16.55 -15.07
C GLU A 195 6.24 -17.57 -13.92
N LYS A 196 5.37 -17.41 -12.92
CA LYS A 196 5.28 -18.26 -11.74
C LYS A 196 3.85 -18.72 -11.50
N GLU A 197 3.72 -19.70 -10.62
CA GLU A 197 2.43 -20.19 -10.17
C GLU A 197 2.29 -20.09 -8.65
N GLY A 198 1.06 -20.16 -8.16
CA GLY A 198 0.77 -20.02 -6.75
C GLY A 198 -0.70 -19.76 -6.48
N THR A 199 -0.96 -18.96 -5.46
CA THR A 199 -2.30 -18.47 -5.15
C THR A 199 -2.28 -16.99 -4.77
N PHE A 200 -3.39 -16.30 -5.03
CA PHE A 200 -3.70 -15.00 -4.44
C PHE A 200 -4.96 -15.10 -3.60
N SER A 201 -4.99 -14.42 -2.46
CA SER A 201 -6.18 -14.22 -1.65
C SER A 201 -6.65 -12.77 -1.82
N ASN A 202 -7.87 -12.59 -2.34
CA ASN A 202 -8.39 -11.28 -2.71
C ASN A 202 -9.14 -10.59 -1.54
N THR A 203 -9.75 -9.42 -1.78
CA THR A 203 -10.43 -8.61 -0.76
C THR A 203 -11.60 -9.32 -0.05
N GLU A 204 -12.24 -10.30 -0.68
CA GLU A 204 -13.33 -11.08 -0.07
C GLU A 204 -12.83 -12.37 0.59
N ARG A 205 -11.51 -12.51 0.79
CA ARG A 205 -10.81 -13.69 1.31
C ARG A 205 -10.85 -14.90 0.37
N ARG A 206 -11.20 -14.73 -0.90
CA ARG A 206 -11.19 -15.83 -1.86
C ARG A 206 -9.75 -16.13 -2.26
N VAL A 207 -9.30 -17.33 -1.96
CA VAL A 207 -8.04 -17.90 -2.45
C VAL A 207 -8.27 -18.38 -3.88
N GLN A 208 -7.42 -17.97 -4.80
CA GLN A 208 -7.54 -18.24 -6.24
C GLN A 208 -6.20 -18.70 -6.79
N ARG A 209 -6.22 -19.62 -7.76
CA ARG A 209 -5.02 -20.14 -8.41
C ARG A 209 -4.43 -19.15 -9.42
N VAL A 210 -3.11 -18.98 -9.34
CA VAL A 210 -2.28 -18.29 -10.32
C VAL A 210 -1.49 -19.34 -11.07
N ARG A 211 -1.52 -19.31 -12.40
CA ARG A 211 -0.84 -20.28 -13.27
C ARG A 211 0.30 -19.62 -14.01
N LYS A 212 1.41 -20.35 -14.09
CA LYS A 212 2.50 -20.03 -14.99
C LYS A 212 2.02 -20.18 -16.44
N VAL A 213 2.27 -19.16 -17.25
CA VAL A 213 1.95 -19.13 -18.68
C VAL A 213 3.16 -18.74 -19.54
N LEU A 214 4.21 -18.19 -18.92
CA LEU A 214 5.49 -17.86 -19.54
C LEU A 214 6.62 -18.52 -18.75
N GLU A 215 7.75 -18.76 -19.41
CA GLU A 215 8.99 -19.12 -18.70
C GLU A 215 9.62 -17.87 -18.05
N PRO A 216 10.25 -17.99 -16.87
CA PRO A 216 10.98 -16.88 -16.25
C PRO A 216 12.01 -16.27 -17.20
N VAL A 217 12.10 -14.94 -17.20
CA VAL A 217 13.00 -14.20 -18.08
C VAL A 217 14.41 -14.15 -17.51
N GLY A 218 15.40 -14.53 -18.32
CA GLY A 218 16.81 -14.49 -17.91
C GLY A 218 17.09 -15.47 -16.76
N GLU A 219 17.70 -14.97 -15.68
CA GLU A 219 17.97 -15.76 -14.47
C GLU A 219 16.91 -15.57 -13.37
N SER A 220 15.77 -14.95 -13.71
CA SER A 220 14.72 -14.71 -12.72
C SER A 220 14.13 -16.02 -12.20
N LYS A 221 13.69 -16.00 -10.95
CA LYS A 221 13.10 -17.15 -10.25
C LYS A 221 11.85 -16.73 -9.51
N ALA A 222 10.95 -17.68 -9.24
CA ALA A 222 9.83 -17.39 -8.36
C ALA A 222 10.35 -17.00 -6.96
N ASP A 223 9.67 -16.08 -6.29
CA ASP A 223 10.16 -15.51 -5.02
C ASP A 223 10.47 -16.58 -3.95
N TRP A 224 9.65 -17.63 -3.91
CA TRP A 224 9.82 -18.73 -2.98
C TRP A 224 11.08 -19.55 -3.28
N GLU A 225 11.46 -19.71 -4.56
CA GLU A 225 12.67 -20.42 -4.95
C GLU A 225 13.93 -19.66 -4.52
N ILE A 226 13.92 -18.33 -4.67
CA ILE A 226 15.01 -17.45 -4.23
C ILE A 226 15.15 -17.55 -2.70
N THR A 227 14.03 -17.42 -1.98
CA THR A 227 14.00 -17.53 -0.52
C THR A 227 14.52 -18.90 -0.05
N CYS A 228 14.08 -19.99 -0.69
CA CYS A 228 14.58 -21.33 -0.39
C CYS A 228 16.07 -21.49 -0.69
N ALA A 229 16.57 -20.90 -1.78
CA ALA A 229 17.98 -20.96 -2.14
C ALA A 229 18.86 -20.24 -1.10
N ILE A 230 18.45 -19.05 -0.65
CA ILE A 230 19.12 -18.31 0.42
C ILE A 230 19.11 -19.14 1.71
N ALA A 231 17.96 -19.66 2.12
CA ALA A 231 17.83 -20.47 3.32
C ALA A 231 18.75 -21.70 3.30
N LYS A 232 18.83 -22.41 2.16
CA LYS A 232 19.78 -23.54 1.98
C LYS A 232 21.24 -23.11 2.05
N LYS A 233 21.59 -21.94 1.50
CA LYS A 233 22.95 -21.37 1.61
C LYS A 233 23.30 -20.97 3.04
N MET A 234 22.30 -20.65 3.86
CA MET A 234 22.42 -20.45 5.30
C MET A 234 22.33 -21.75 6.11
N GLU A 235 22.37 -22.90 5.44
CA GLU A 235 22.30 -24.25 6.06
C GLU A 235 20.98 -24.56 6.79
N ALA A 236 19.92 -23.80 6.49
CA ALA A 236 18.59 -24.07 7.02
C ALA A 236 17.97 -25.33 6.38
N LYS A 237 17.21 -26.08 7.18
CA LYS A 237 16.53 -27.32 6.76
C LYS A 237 15.07 -27.07 6.43
N GLY A 238 14.46 -27.95 5.64
CA GLY A 238 13.02 -27.87 5.33
C GLY A 238 12.66 -26.99 4.14
N TYR A 239 13.64 -26.50 3.38
CA TYR A 239 13.45 -25.64 2.21
C TYR A 239 13.55 -26.42 0.88
N ASP A 240 13.45 -27.74 0.91
CA ASP A 240 13.54 -28.64 -0.25
C ASP A 240 12.17 -28.86 -0.94
N PHE A 241 11.43 -27.77 -1.16
CA PHE A 241 10.17 -27.82 -1.88
C PHE A 241 10.40 -28.08 -3.37
N ALA A 242 9.68 -29.07 -3.90
CA ALA A 242 9.74 -29.39 -5.34
C ALA A 242 9.00 -28.35 -6.19
N ASP A 243 7.92 -27.78 -5.66
CA ASP A 243 7.06 -26.82 -6.36
C ASP A 243 6.24 -25.96 -5.36
N ALA A 244 5.52 -24.98 -5.88
CA ALA A 244 4.64 -24.11 -5.09
C ALA A 244 3.45 -24.86 -4.45
N GLN A 245 3.01 -25.98 -5.04
CA GLN A 245 1.94 -26.79 -4.46
C GLN A 245 2.38 -27.42 -3.15
N LYS A 246 3.64 -27.90 -3.04
CA LYS A 246 4.18 -28.44 -1.80
C LYS A 246 4.26 -27.40 -0.69
N VAL A 247 4.59 -26.15 -1.03
CA VAL A 247 4.52 -25.02 -0.08
C VAL A 247 3.07 -24.81 0.37
N PHE A 248 2.12 -24.82 -0.57
CA PHE A 248 0.70 -24.64 -0.25
C PHE A 248 0.12 -25.79 0.60
N GLU A 249 0.54 -27.03 0.36
CA GLU A 249 0.17 -28.19 1.16
C GLU A 249 0.69 -28.07 2.60
N GLU A 250 1.89 -27.51 2.82
CA GLU A 250 2.36 -27.19 4.17
C GLU A 250 1.52 -26.10 4.81
N ILE A 251 1.26 -24.99 4.09
CA ILE A 251 0.40 -23.89 4.56
C ILE A 251 -0.94 -24.43 5.05
N ALA A 252 -1.61 -25.28 4.27
CA ALA A 252 -2.90 -25.87 4.63
C ALA A 252 -2.82 -26.73 5.92
N LYS A 253 -1.71 -27.43 6.15
CA LYS A 253 -1.51 -28.24 7.37
C LYS A 253 -1.37 -27.38 8.63
N VAL A 254 -0.68 -26.25 8.55
CA VAL A 254 -0.33 -25.43 9.73
C VAL A 254 -1.27 -24.24 9.97
N THR A 255 -2.13 -23.94 8.98
CA THR A 255 -3.09 -22.84 8.97
C THR A 255 -4.52 -23.39 9.03
N PRO A 256 -5.16 -23.49 10.21
CA PRO A 256 -6.45 -24.17 10.35
C PRO A 256 -7.57 -23.60 9.47
N SER A 257 -7.57 -22.29 9.19
CA SER A 257 -8.55 -21.66 8.30
C SER A 257 -8.38 -22.06 6.82
N TYR A 258 -7.25 -22.67 6.45
CA TYR A 258 -6.93 -23.14 5.09
C TYR A 258 -6.95 -24.67 5.00
N GLY A 259 -7.27 -25.40 6.08
CA GLY A 259 -7.10 -26.86 6.16
C GLY A 259 -7.84 -27.66 5.08
N GLY A 260 -8.91 -27.11 4.54
CA GLY A 260 -9.69 -27.68 3.45
C GLY A 260 -9.28 -27.25 2.05
N LEU A 261 -8.30 -26.36 1.91
CA LEU A 261 -7.88 -25.83 0.61
C LEU A 261 -6.82 -26.73 -0.03
N SER A 262 -6.99 -27.01 -1.32
CA SER A 262 -6.01 -27.70 -2.16
C SER A 262 -6.01 -27.07 -3.56
N TYR A 263 -4.92 -27.22 -4.32
CA TYR A 263 -4.89 -26.73 -5.71
C TYR A 263 -6.02 -27.30 -6.56
N GLU A 264 -6.29 -28.60 -6.43
CA GLU A 264 -7.41 -29.28 -7.09
C GLU A 264 -8.75 -28.60 -6.80
N ARG A 265 -9.06 -28.33 -5.53
CA ARG A 265 -10.30 -27.65 -5.16
C ARG A 265 -10.37 -26.23 -5.69
N LEU A 266 -9.27 -25.48 -5.60
CA LEU A 266 -9.22 -24.11 -6.12
C LEU A 266 -9.44 -24.08 -7.64
N ASP A 267 -8.95 -25.08 -8.36
CA ASP A 267 -9.12 -25.21 -9.81
C ASP A 267 -10.55 -25.63 -10.19
N ASN A 268 -11.12 -26.61 -9.49
CA ASN A 268 -12.45 -27.14 -9.79
C ASN A 268 -13.60 -26.21 -9.32
N GLU A 269 -13.40 -25.45 -8.25
CA GLU A 269 -14.45 -24.63 -7.61
C GLU A 269 -14.31 -23.12 -7.91
N GLY A 270 -13.33 -22.71 -8.72
CA GLY A 270 -13.11 -21.29 -9.06
C GLY A 270 -12.59 -20.45 -7.88
N GLY A 271 -11.86 -21.09 -6.96
CA GLY A 271 -11.34 -20.50 -5.74
C GLY A 271 -12.35 -20.45 -4.59
N LEU A 272 -11.87 -20.43 -3.35
CA LEU A 272 -12.67 -20.58 -2.13
C LEU A 272 -12.41 -19.46 -1.13
N GLN A 273 -13.46 -18.95 -0.47
CA GLN A 273 -13.26 -18.05 0.67
C GLN A 273 -12.83 -18.83 1.91
N TRP A 274 -11.72 -18.43 2.51
CA TRP A 274 -11.41 -18.87 3.86
C TRP A 274 -12.27 -18.10 4.89
N PRO A 275 -12.58 -18.69 6.06
CA PRO A 275 -12.20 -20.03 6.51
C PRO A 275 -12.80 -21.20 5.71
N CYS A 276 -11.98 -22.21 5.48
CA CYS A 276 -12.32 -23.50 4.89
C CYS A 276 -11.54 -24.58 5.67
N PRO A 277 -12.06 -25.05 6.83
CA PRO A 277 -11.28 -25.86 7.77
C PRO A 277 -11.01 -27.29 7.30
N ASP A 278 -11.87 -27.85 6.44
CA ASP A 278 -11.78 -29.23 5.97
C ASP A 278 -12.20 -29.36 4.49
N ALA A 279 -11.89 -30.51 3.90
CA ALA A 279 -12.07 -30.78 2.48
C ALA A 279 -13.53 -30.78 2.01
N GLU A 280 -14.49 -31.00 2.93
CA GLU A 280 -15.93 -31.02 2.62
C GLU A 280 -16.57 -29.63 2.83
N HIS A 281 -15.86 -28.70 3.49
CA HIS A 281 -16.38 -27.36 3.75
C HIS A 281 -16.43 -26.53 2.44
N PRO A 282 -17.57 -25.89 2.11
CA PRO A 282 -17.74 -25.15 0.84
C PRO A 282 -17.10 -23.74 0.83
N GLY A 283 -16.14 -23.48 1.73
CA GLY A 283 -15.68 -22.11 2.06
C GLY A 283 -16.71 -21.24 2.82
N THR A 284 -16.25 -20.09 3.33
CA THR A 284 -17.05 -19.18 4.18
C THR A 284 -17.36 -17.86 3.46
N LYS A 285 -18.54 -17.80 2.82
CA LYS A 285 -18.99 -16.66 2.02
C LYS A 285 -19.06 -15.33 2.80
N PHE A 286 -19.49 -15.36 4.06
CA PHE A 286 -19.50 -14.19 4.95
C PHE A 286 -19.23 -14.63 6.39
N LEU A 287 -18.63 -13.73 7.17
CA LEU A 287 -18.22 -14.02 8.54
C LEU A 287 -19.32 -13.72 9.55
N HIS A 288 -19.16 -14.23 10.78
CA HIS A 288 -20.00 -13.93 11.94
C HIS A 288 -21.47 -14.41 11.83
N LYS A 289 -21.75 -15.38 10.95
CA LYS A 289 -23.07 -16.01 10.88
C LYS A 289 -23.40 -16.65 12.23
N GLY A 290 -24.54 -16.28 12.81
CA GLY A 290 -25.00 -16.79 14.11
C GLY A 290 -24.30 -16.13 15.30
N ASN A 291 -22.96 -16.18 15.38
CA ASN A 291 -22.18 -15.59 16.46
C ASN A 291 -20.97 -14.82 15.94
N ILE A 292 -20.61 -13.74 16.65
CA ILE A 292 -19.35 -13.03 16.42
C ILE A 292 -18.21 -13.94 16.90
N VAL A 293 -17.09 -13.99 16.16
CA VAL A 293 -15.99 -14.95 16.39
C VAL A 293 -15.47 -14.90 17.83
N ARG A 294 -15.38 -13.70 18.41
CA ARG A 294 -14.96 -13.48 19.80
C ARG A 294 -16.05 -13.76 20.85
N GLY A 295 -17.18 -14.34 20.46
CA GLY A 295 -18.40 -14.44 21.26
C GLY A 295 -19.35 -13.26 21.04
N LYS A 296 -19.13 -12.15 21.77
CA LYS A 296 -20.00 -10.95 21.71
C LYS A 296 -19.33 -9.76 21.03
N GLY A 297 -20.13 -8.93 20.36
CA GLY A 297 -19.69 -7.65 19.81
C GLY A 297 -19.22 -6.71 20.92
N ARG A 298 -18.21 -5.90 20.61
CA ARG A 298 -17.63 -4.93 21.57
C ARG A 298 -17.73 -3.54 21.00
N PHE A 299 -18.66 -2.74 21.52
CA PHE A 299 -18.74 -1.32 21.18
C PHE A 299 -17.57 -0.53 21.76
N ALA A 300 -16.90 0.25 20.92
CA ALA A 300 -15.80 1.13 21.33
C ALA A 300 -16.32 2.56 21.57
N PRO A 301 -16.18 3.14 22.78
CA PRO A 301 -16.51 4.55 23.04
C PRO A 301 -15.38 5.45 22.54
N LEU A 302 -15.50 5.95 21.31
CA LEU A 302 -14.45 6.72 20.64
C LEU A 302 -14.63 8.22 20.83
N THR A 303 -13.52 8.95 20.78
CA THR A 303 -13.49 10.41 20.81
C THR A 303 -12.85 10.92 19.52
N TYR A 304 -13.48 11.90 18.88
CA TYR A 304 -12.90 12.59 17.72
C TYR A 304 -11.56 13.22 18.09
N ARG A 305 -10.55 12.99 17.25
CA ARG A 305 -9.27 13.69 17.29
C ARG A 305 -9.07 14.38 15.93
N PRO A 306 -8.66 15.65 15.90
CA PRO A 306 -8.26 16.29 14.65
C PRO A 306 -7.06 15.55 14.05
N SER A 307 -6.85 15.76 12.75
CA SER A 307 -5.60 15.35 12.09
C SER A 307 -4.39 15.98 12.76
N ASP A 308 -3.26 15.30 12.62
CA ASP A 308 -2.01 15.70 13.26
C ASP A 308 -1.48 17.01 12.67
N GLU A 309 -1.63 17.17 11.36
CA GLU A 309 -1.16 18.33 10.63
C GLU A 309 -2.29 19.04 9.88
N LEU A 310 -2.82 20.11 10.47
CA LEU A 310 -3.79 21.01 9.82
C LEU A 310 -3.10 22.23 9.18
N PRO A 311 -3.75 22.90 8.21
CA PRO A 311 -3.23 24.11 7.59
C PRO A 311 -2.92 25.22 8.60
N ASP A 312 -1.91 26.03 8.29
CA ASP A 312 -1.54 27.23 9.03
C ASP A 312 -1.23 28.39 8.07
N ALA A 313 -0.63 29.48 8.58
CA ALA A 313 -0.32 30.66 7.79
C ALA A 313 0.77 30.41 6.72
N GLU A 314 1.67 29.45 6.94
CA GLU A 314 2.77 29.14 6.02
C GLU A 314 2.35 28.07 5.00
N TYR A 315 1.55 27.10 5.43
CA TYR A 315 1.04 25.99 4.63
C TYR A 315 -0.50 25.99 4.65
N PRO A 316 -1.15 26.85 3.84
CA PRO A 316 -2.58 27.15 3.99
C PRO A 316 -3.53 26.13 3.35
N LEU A 317 -3.02 25.10 2.67
CA LEU A 317 -3.82 24.10 1.97
C LEU A 317 -3.61 22.69 2.54
N ILE A 318 -4.61 21.82 2.38
CA ILE A 318 -4.48 20.39 2.67
C ILE A 318 -4.14 19.63 1.39
N LEU A 319 -3.04 18.90 1.38
CA LEU A 319 -2.77 17.83 0.41
C LEU A 319 -3.46 16.54 0.86
N THR A 320 -4.25 15.96 -0.05
CA THR A 320 -4.69 14.57 0.03
C THR A 320 -4.14 13.78 -1.16
N THR A 321 -3.65 12.57 -0.91
CA THR A 321 -3.13 11.69 -1.97
C THR A 321 -4.15 10.63 -2.38
N GLY A 322 -4.16 10.26 -3.65
CA GLY A 322 -4.99 9.18 -4.16
C GLY A 322 -4.38 8.42 -5.33
N ARG A 323 -5.25 7.93 -6.22
CA ARG A 323 -4.88 7.03 -7.31
C ARG A 323 -5.51 7.45 -8.63
N SER A 324 -4.81 7.13 -9.70
CA SER A 324 -5.27 7.17 -11.08
C SER A 324 -5.87 5.81 -11.47
N PRO A 325 -6.87 5.78 -12.37
CA PRO A 325 -7.31 4.52 -12.98
C PRO A 325 -6.27 3.91 -13.94
N TYR A 326 -5.28 4.69 -14.40
CA TYR A 326 -4.32 4.25 -15.43
C TYR A 326 -3.03 3.66 -14.86
N HIS A 327 -2.61 4.12 -13.69
CA HIS A 327 -1.36 3.69 -13.08
C HIS A 327 -1.59 3.07 -11.71
N TYR A 328 -0.75 2.09 -11.39
CA TYR A 328 -0.89 1.30 -10.18
C TYR A 328 0.28 1.53 -9.23
N HIS A 329 -0.02 1.93 -7.99
CA HIS A 329 0.97 2.17 -6.93
C HIS A 329 2.17 3.00 -7.41
N THR A 330 3.40 2.54 -7.27
CA THR A 330 4.60 3.30 -7.63
C THR A 330 4.94 3.22 -9.11
N GLY A 331 3.99 2.79 -9.96
CA GLY A 331 4.14 2.78 -11.42
C GLY A 331 5.13 1.75 -11.98
N THR A 332 5.77 0.93 -11.13
CA THR A 332 6.88 0.03 -11.51
C THR A 332 6.51 -0.96 -12.61
N MET A 333 5.23 -1.37 -12.68
CA MET A 333 4.68 -2.20 -13.74
C MET A 333 3.95 -1.37 -14.81
N THR A 334 2.96 -0.56 -14.41
CA THR A 334 2.05 0.09 -15.36
C THR A 334 2.73 1.13 -16.23
N ARG A 335 3.77 1.80 -15.73
CA ARG A 335 4.54 2.78 -16.52
C ARG A 335 5.52 2.13 -17.50
N LYS A 336 5.64 0.81 -17.51
CA LYS A 336 6.34 0.07 -18.58
C LYS A 336 5.42 -0.23 -19.77
N ALA A 337 4.11 -0.05 -19.61
CA ALA A 337 3.15 -0.20 -20.69
C ALA A 337 2.90 1.16 -21.37
N GLU A 338 3.34 1.29 -22.62
CA GLU A 338 3.23 2.52 -23.41
C GLU A 338 1.79 3.05 -23.49
N GLY A 339 0.81 2.17 -23.73
CA GLY A 339 -0.60 2.55 -23.81
C GLY A 339 -1.15 3.20 -22.53
N LEU A 340 -0.65 2.82 -21.34
CA LEU A 340 -1.04 3.44 -20.08
C LEU A 340 -0.36 4.80 -19.87
N ASN A 341 0.88 4.96 -20.32
CA ASN A 341 1.57 6.25 -20.31
C ASN A 341 0.91 7.27 -21.24
N ILE A 342 0.29 6.86 -22.35
CA ILE A 342 -0.49 7.79 -23.20
C ILE A 342 -1.70 8.35 -22.43
N LEU A 343 -2.36 7.53 -21.59
CA LEU A 343 -3.56 7.92 -20.85
C LEU A 343 -3.26 8.75 -19.59
N GLY A 344 -2.09 8.55 -18.98
CA GLY A 344 -1.63 9.29 -17.80
C GLY A 344 -0.14 9.58 -17.90
N PRO A 345 0.31 10.53 -18.73
CA PRO A 345 1.73 10.72 -19.03
C PRO A 345 2.53 11.34 -17.88
N GLU A 346 1.89 12.14 -17.03
CA GLU A 346 2.54 12.95 -16.00
C GLU A 346 1.66 13.07 -14.75
N GLU A 347 2.28 13.39 -13.62
CA GLU A 347 1.58 13.78 -12.39
C GLU A 347 0.98 15.18 -12.51
N ARG A 348 -0.14 15.44 -11.81
CA ARG A 348 -0.78 16.75 -11.79
C ARG A 348 -1.27 17.12 -10.40
N VAL A 349 -1.07 18.37 -10.01
CA VAL A 349 -1.65 18.95 -8.79
C VAL A 349 -3.05 19.44 -9.09
N TRP A 350 -4.07 18.78 -8.54
CA TRP A 350 -5.45 19.19 -8.74
C TRP A 350 -5.77 20.31 -7.76
N VAL A 351 -6.23 21.45 -8.29
CA VAL A 351 -6.49 22.67 -7.52
C VAL A 351 -7.92 23.12 -7.79
N ASN A 352 -8.63 23.54 -6.75
CA ASN A 352 -9.97 24.10 -6.90
C ASN A 352 -9.91 25.42 -7.71
N PRO A 353 -10.92 25.76 -8.54
CA PRO A 353 -10.92 27.00 -9.32
C PRO A 353 -10.80 28.29 -8.49
N GLU A 354 -11.41 28.36 -7.30
CA GLU A 354 -11.32 29.56 -6.44
C GLU A 354 -9.94 29.72 -5.81
N ASP A 355 -9.32 28.60 -5.39
CA ASP A 355 -7.95 28.62 -4.86
C ASP A 355 -6.96 28.96 -5.97
N ALA A 356 -7.13 28.38 -7.16
CA ALA A 356 -6.31 28.69 -8.32
C ALA A 356 -6.39 30.18 -8.67
N GLN A 357 -7.60 30.77 -8.71
CA GLN A 357 -7.77 32.20 -8.94
C GLN A 357 -7.05 33.04 -7.86
N SER A 358 -7.18 32.67 -6.60
CA SER A 358 -6.56 33.38 -5.47
C SER A 358 -5.03 33.32 -5.49
N LEU A 359 -4.49 32.20 -5.98
CA LEU A 359 -3.05 31.96 -6.12
C LEU A 359 -2.47 32.45 -7.46
N GLY A 360 -3.32 32.96 -8.37
CA GLY A 360 -2.91 33.36 -9.71
C GLY A 360 -2.50 32.19 -10.61
N ILE A 361 -3.06 31.00 -10.36
CA ILE A 361 -2.74 29.76 -11.04
C ILE A 361 -3.66 29.51 -12.25
N ILE A 362 -3.09 29.13 -13.39
CA ILE A 362 -3.77 28.76 -14.63
C ILE A 362 -3.62 27.25 -14.88
N ASP A 363 -4.65 26.63 -15.45
CA ASP A 363 -4.62 25.22 -15.82
C ASP A 363 -3.43 24.87 -16.73
N GLY A 364 -2.73 23.77 -16.41
CA GLY A 364 -1.60 23.24 -17.18
C GLY A 364 -0.25 23.91 -16.91
N GLU A 365 -0.18 24.99 -16.13
CA GLU A 365 1.10 25.62 -15.81
C GLU A 365 1.89 24.83 -14.74
N MET A 366 3.21 25.05 -14.69
CA MET A 366 4.04 24.44 -13.66
C MET A 366 3.85 25.15 -12.31
N VAL A 367 3.64 24.35 -11.27
CA VAL A 367 3.53 24.82 -9.90
C VAL A 367 4.53 24.07 -9.01
N THR A 368 4.98 24.77 -7.99
CA THR A 368 5.82 24.23 -6.93
C THR A 368 4.95 24.01 -5.71
N MET A 369 4.88 22.77 -5.21
CA MET A 369 4.20 22.45 -3.97
C MET A 369 5.20 22.08 -2.90
N THR A 370 5.11 22.76 -1.75
CA THR A 370 6.06 22.61 -0.64
C THR A 370 5.32 22.25 0.63
N SER A 371 5.90 21.33 1.39
CA SER A 371 5.51 20.97 2.76
C SER A 371 6.71 21.18 3.69
N ARG A 372 6.58 20.92 5.00
CA ARG A 372 7.71 20.96 5.93
C ARG A 372 8.78 19.89 5.66
N ARG A 373 8.50 18.89 4.82
CA ARG A 373 9.41 17.75 4.51
C ARG A 373 10.11 17.86 3.16
N GLY A 374 9.62 18.71 2.27
CA GLY A 374 10.19 18.83 0.93
C GLY A 374 9.29 19.53 -0.06
N THR A 375 9.72 19.50 -1.31
CA THR A 375 9.11 20.21 -2.43
C THR A 375 9.00 19.29 -3.63
N VAL A 376 7.90 19.44 -4.38
CA VAL A 376 7.63 18.72 -5.63
C VAL A 376 7.14 19.72 -6.67
N GLU A 377 7.56 19.53 -7.91
CA GLU A 377 7.07 20.29 -9.05
C GLU A 377 6.18 19.41 -9.92
N ALA A 378 5.03 19.93 -10.35
CA ALA A 378 4.12 19.26 -11.27
C ALA A 378 3.20 20.28 -11.95
N ARG A 379 2.52 19.88 -13.02
CA ARG A 379 1.54 20.76 -13.68
C ARG A 379 0.27 20.88 -12.85
N ALA A 380 -0.28 22.09 -12.77
CA ALA A 380 -1.60 22.32 -12.20
C ALA A 380 -2.69 21.73 -13.08
N ARG A 381 -3.71 21.18 -12.44
CA ARG A 381 -5.00 20.83 -13.04
C ARG A 381 -6.09 21.55 -12.29
N VAL A 382 -6.66 22.60 -12.87
CA VAL A 382 -7.75 23.35 -12.26
C VAL A 382 -9.06 22.57 -12.44
N THR A 383 -9.67 22.15 -11.35
CA THR A 383 -10.87 21.30 -11.38
C THR A 383 -11.73 21.43 -10.12
N ASP A 384 -13.04 21.43 -10.31
CA ASP A 384 -14.07 21.40 -9.26
C ASP A 384 -14.15 20.06 -8.49
N LYS A 385 -13.43 19.03 -8.94
CA LYS A 385 -13.29 17.76 -8.20
C LYS A 385 -12.52 17.91 -6.90
N SER A 386 -11.62 18.90 -6.81
CA SER A 386 -10.95 19.24 -5.56
C SER A 386 -11.79 20.26 -4.80
N GLN A 387 -11.99 20.02 -3.49
CA GLN A 387 -12.66 20.98 -2.64
C GLN A 387 -11.78 22.21 -2.41
N ARG A 388 -12.41 23.36 -2.17
CA ARG A 388 -11.68 24.57 -1.77
C ARG A 388 -10.86 24.32 -0.49
N GLY A 389 -9.63 24.80 -0.46
CA GLY A 389 -8.65 24.56 0.60
C GLY A 389 -7.97 23.18 0.53
N VAL A 390 -8.29 22.36 -0.47
CA VAL A 390 -7.76 21.00 -0.63
C VAL A 390 -7.13 20.86 -2.01
N VAL A 391 -5.92 20.32 -2.07
CA VAL A 391 -5.23 19.92 -3.29
C VAL A 391 -5.02 18.42 -3.32
N PHE A 392 -4.95 17.86 -4.52
CA PHE A 392 -4.81 16.42 -4.72
C PHE A 392 -3.66 16.07 -5.65
N MET A 393 -2.92 15.03 -5.31
CA MET A 393 -1.93 14.38 -6.20
C MET A 393 -2.07 12.86 -6.14
N THR A 394 -1.57 12.17 -7.16
CA THR A 394 -1.27 10.75 -7.03
C THR A 394 0.19 10.54 -6.60
N PHE A 395 0.61 9.29 -6.48
CA PHE A 395 1.99 8.92 -6.11
C PHE A 395 2.58 7.94 -7.14
N HIS A 396 2.10 8.01 -8.38
CA HIS A 396 2.43 7.06 -9.45
C HIS A 396 3.73 7.40 -10.20
N TYR A 397 4.26 8.60 -10.01
CA TYR A 397 5.31 9.18 -10.84
C TYR A 397 6.54 9.49 -9.98
N ALA A 398 7.66 8.83 -10.28
CA ALA A 398 8.91 8.99 -9.56
C ALA A 398 9.47 10.42 -9.65
N GLU A 399 9.31 11.02 -10.83
CA GLU A 399 9.72 12.38 -11.17
C GLU A 399 8.96 13.48 -10.40
N ALA A 400 7.77 13.16 -9.86
CA ALA A 400 6.91 14.08 -9.14
C ALA A 400 6.21 13.37 -7.97
N SER A 401 7.02 12.77 -7.08
CA SER A 401 6.51 11.90 -6.01
C SER A 401 5.83 12.68 -4.89
N ALA A 402 4.50 12.56 -4.77
CA ALA A 402 3.73 13.20 -3.70
C ALA A 402 4.18 12.79 -2.28
N ASN A 403 4.77 11.61 -2.12
CA ASN A 403 5.21 11.12 -0.82
C ASN A 403 6.49 11.81 -0.29
N VAL A 404 7.14 12.66 -1.10
CA VAL A 404 8.11 13.65 -0.60
C VAL A 404 7.44 14.67 0.33
N LEU A 405 6.14 14.92 0.15
CA LEU A 405 5.41 15.95 0.89
C LEU A 405 4.68 15.41 2.13
N THR A 406 4.29 14.14 2.13
CA THR A 406 3.31 13.57 3.05
C THR A 406 3.76 13.53 4.51
N ASN A 407 2.79 13.66 5.43
CA ASN A 407 3.00 13.59 6.87
C ASN A 407 3.34 12.15 7.33
N PRO A 408 4.49 11.91 8.01
CA PRO A 408 4.83 10.60 8.55
C PRO A 408 4.13 10.26 9.88
N ALA A 409 3.26 11.12 10.41
CA ALA A 409 2.52 10.85 11.65
C ALA A 409 1.71 9.55 11.56
N LEU A 410 1.77 8.73 12.61
CA LEU A 410 1.26 7.37 12.60
C LEU A 410 0.00 7.21 13.48
N ASP A 411 -0.93 6.35 13.06
CA ASP A 411 -1.94 5.80 13.97
C ASP A 411 -1.23 5.07 15.13
N PRO A 412 -1.58 5.35 16.40
CA PRO A 412 -0.84 4.84 17.55
C PRO A 412 -0.97 3.33 17.75
N VAL A 413 -1.95 2.68 17.10
CA VAL A 413 -2.20 1.23 17.25
C VAL A 413 -1.62 0.46 16.06
N CYS A 414 -2.02 0.82 14.85
CA CYS A 414 -1.63 0.06 13.65
C CYS A 414 -0.42 0.65 12.92
N LYS A 415 0.13 1.77 13.41
CA LYS A 415 1.34 2.41 12.88
C LYS A 415 1.23 2.78 11.39
N THR A 416 0.00 3.01 10.91
CA THR A 416 -0.26 3.44 9.53
C THR A 416 -0.10 4.96 9.43
N PRO A 417 0.60 5.48 8.39
CA PRO A 417 0.78 6.92 8.23
C PRO A 417 -0.45 7.72 7.80
N GLU A 418 -0.44 9.01 8.13
CA GLU A 418 -1.46 10.01 7.74
C GLU A 418 -1.24 10.56 6.32
N PHE A 419 -1.43 9.70 5.31
CA PHE A 419 -1.29 10.09 3.90
C PHE A 419 -2.39 11.04 3.37
N LYS A 420 -3.54 11.11 4.05
CA LYS A 420 -4.73 11.81 3.54
C LYS A 420 -4.82 13.26 3.99
N VAL A 421 -3.94 13.68 4.90
CA VAL A 421 -3.91 15.05 5.41
C VAL A 421 -2.45 15.46 5.60
N CYS A 422 -2.00 16.43 4.82
CA CYS A 422 -0.71 17.07 4.97
C CYS A 422 -0.86 18.56 4.65
N ALA A 423 -0.30 19.46 5.45
CA ALA A 423 -0.37 20.88 5.14
C ALA A 423 0.71 21.24 4.11
N VAL A 424 0.28 21.96 3.08
CA VAL A 424 1.13 22.36 1.95
C VAL A 424 0.88 23.81 1.55
N LYS A 425 1.87 24.38 0.86
CA LYS A 425 1.77 25.63 0.12
C LYS A 425 1.95 25.31 -1.37
N VAL A 426 1.13 25.92 -2.22
CA VAL A 426 1.25 25.83 -3.69
C VAL A 426 1.57 27.21 -4.23
N GLU A 427 2.62 27.29 -5.03
CA GLU A 427 3.09 28.52 -5.64
C GLU A 427 3.23 28.33 -7.15
N LYS A 428 2.89 29.39 -7.89
CA LYS A 428 3.24 29.47 -9.30
C LYS A 428 4.77 29.51 -9.42
N GLN A 429 5.31 28.70 -10.33
CA GLN A 429 6.74 28.77 -10.62
C GLN A 429 7.06 30.15 -11.24
N SER A 430 7.97 30.90 -10.63
CA SER A 430 8.56 32.07 -11.29
C SER A 430 9.34 31.60 -12.51
N GLU A 431 9.27 32.32 -13.64
CA GLU A 431 10.05 31.97 -14.84
C GLU A 431 11.51 31.68 -14.47
N PRO A 432 12.13 30.64 -15.05
CA PRO A 432 13.56 30.44 -14.86
C PRO A 432 14.28 31.69 -15.36
N VAL A 433 14.98 32.38 -14.47
CA VAL A 433 15.96 33.39 -14.88
C VAL A 433 16.94 32.66 -15.79
N ALA A 434 16.93 32.99 -17.07
CA ALA A 434 17.89 32.46 -18.02
C ALA A 434 19.30 32.75 -17.46
N GLN A 435 19.96 31.72 -16.94
CA GLN A 435 21.39 31.78 -16.72
C GLN A 435 22.03 31.85 -18.10
N GLU A 436 22.58 33.02 -18.45
CA GLU A 436 23.44 33.19 -19.60
C GLU A 436 24.58 32.18 -19.48
N ALA A 437 24.50 31.10 -20.27
CA ALA A 437 25.62 30.22 -20.49
C ALA A 437 26.61 30.95 -21.41
N GLU A 438 27.65 31.56 -20.83
CA GLU A 438 28.86 31.91 -21.56
C GLU A 438 29.48 30.61 -22.11
N ALA A 439 29.18 30.29 -23.36
CA ALA A 439 29.87 29.26 -24.11
C ALA A 439 31.26 29.79 -24.52
N ALA A 440 32.30 29.33 -23.84
CA ALA A 440 33.66 29.44 -24.33
C ALA A 440 33.79 28.61 -25.62
N ILE A 441 34.05 29.30 -26.73
CA ILE A 441 34.35 28.70 -28.03
C ILE A 441 35.82 28.30 -28.02
N GLU A 442 36.12 27.00 -28.05
CA GLU A 442 37.39 26.49 -28.55
C GLU A 442 37.15 25.85 -29.93
N GLU A 443 37.87 26.34 -30.94
CA GLU A 443 37.82 25.88 -32.33
C GLU A 443 38.37 24.45 -32.50
N PRO A 444 37.84 23.66 -33.45
CA PRO A 444 38.40 22.35 -33.77
C PRO A 444 39.55 22.47 -34.77
N VAL A 445 40.69 21.83 -34.45
CA VAL A 445 41.80 21.61 -35.38
C VAL A 445 41.43 20.54 -36.40
N ALA A 446 41.54 20.90 -37.68
CA ALA A 446 41.29 20.03 -38.82
C ALA A 446 42.33 18.90 -38.96
N ALA A 447 41.86 17.70 -39.34
CA ALA A 447 42.68 16.67 -39.97
C ALA A 447 41.91 16.07 -41.15
N THR A 448 42.41 16.36 -42.33
CA THR A 448 42.03 15.84 -43.63
C THR A 448 42.65 14.45 -43.85
N GLU A 449 41.85 13.49 -44.32
CA GLU A 449 42.00 12.82 -45.64
C GLU A 449 41.24 11.48 -45.66
N SER A 450 40.42 11.33 -46.71
CA SER A 450 39.75 10.09 -47.14
C SER A 450 40.64 9.38 -48.17
N PRO A 451 40.47 8.06 -48.39
CA PRO A 451 39.89 7.72 -49.69
C PRO A 451 38.90 6.55 -49.71
N ALA A 452 37.85 6.77 -50.50
CA ALA A 452 37.24 5.89 -51.50
C ALA A 452 36.62 4.52 -51.09
N GLU A 453 35.29 4.47 -51.25
CA GLU A 453 34.50 3.24 -51.46
C GLU A 453 34.86 2.54 -52.80
N PRO A 454 34.45 1.27 -52.93
CA PRO A 454 33.65 0.96 -54.11
C PRO A 454 32.38 0.13 -53.83
N GLU A 455 31.43 0.30 -54.75
CA GLU A 455 30.09 -0.27 -54.86
C GLU A 455 30.01 -1.81 -54.88
N ILE A 456 28.96 -2.30 -54.19
CA ILE A 456 27.89 -3.23 -54.63
C ILE A 456 28.26 -4.40 -55.57
N ALA A 457 27.95 -5.63 -55.13
CA ALA A 457 27.27 -6.65 -55.95
C ALA A 457 26.50 -7.66 -55.07
N ALA A 458 25.27 -7.97 -55.50
CA ALA A 458 24.26 -8.81 -54.85
C ALA A 458 24.59 -10.32 -54.84
N VAL A 459 24.22 -11.02 -53.76
CA VAL A 459 23.22 -12.12 -53.65
C VAL A 459 22.76 -12.19 -52.20
#